data_AF-A0A961XT52-F1
#
_entry.id   AF-A0A961XT52-F1
#
_cell.length_a   1.000
_cell.length_b   1.000
_cell.length_c   1.000
_cell.angle_alpha   90.00
_cell.angle_beta   90.00
_cell.angle_gamma   90.00
#
_symmetry.space_group_name_H-M   'P 1'
#
loop_
_entity.id
_entity.type
_entity.pdbx_description
1 polymer ?
#
loop_
_entity_poly.entity_id
_entity_poly.type
_entity_poly.pdbx_seq_one_letter_code
_entity_poly.pdbx_strand_id
1 'polypeptide(L)'
;MKQPIHDHGDSGSDGLTRNQLLVLNALVAAGGPLSAYGILDQLREEGFRAPLQVYRALEKLVDQGKVHRLESLNAFVACSHPG
;
A
#
# COMPACT_ATOMS: atom_id res chain seq x y z
N MET A 1 -19.35 30.96 1.33
CA MET A 1 -17.92 31.31 1.29
C MET A 1 -17.13 30.25 2.05
N LYS A 2 -16.10 29.71 1.39
CA LYS A 2 -14.91 29.01 1.91
C LYS A 2 -15.10 27.71 2.71
N GLN A 3 -14.88 26.61 1.97
CA GLN A 3 -14.38 25.32 2.43
C GLN A 3 -13.21 25.50 3.42
N PRO A 4 -13.11 24.75 4.53
CA PRO A 4 -11.86 24.61 5.24
C PRO A 4 -10.96 23.65 4.46
N ILE A 5 -9.86 24.21 3.99
CA ILE A 5 -8.63 23.58 3.52
C ILE A 5 -8.29 22.30 4.31
N HIS A 6 -8.18 21.17 3.61
CA HIS A 6 -7.59 19.96 4.17
C HIS A 6 -6.08 20.14 4.08
N ASP A 7 -5.44 20.25 5.24
CA ASP A 7 -3.99 20.34 5.37
C ASP A 7 -3.38 19.02 4.87
N HIS A 8 -2.82 19.04 3.65
CA HIS A 8 -1.96 17.98 3.15
C HIS A 8 -0.53 18.39 3.42
N GLY A 9 0.05 17.83 4.47
CA GLY A 9 1.42 18.11 4.83
C GLY A 9 1.86 17.44 6.11
N ASP A 10 1.83 16.11 6.18
CA ASP A 10 2.73 15.42 7.10
C ASP A 10 3.80 14.65 6.32
N SER A 11 4.99 15.22 6.35
CA SER A 11 6.26 14.60 5.97
C SER A 11 6.58 13.48 6.98
N GLY A 12 5.96 12.32 6.81
CA GLY A 12 6.28 11.12 7.58
C GLY A 12 7.58 10.50 7.10
N SER A 13 8.72 10.90 7.69
CA SER A 13 10.02 10.25 7.52
C SER A 13 9.89 8.71 7.59
N ASP A 14 10.34 8.07 6.51
CA ASP A 14 9.97 6.74 6.01
C ASP A 14 10.32 5.56 6.95
N GLY A 15 9.58 5.41 8.05
CA GLY A 15 9.72 4.32 9.01
C GLY A 15 8.96 3.05 8.61
N LEU A 16 9.06 2.61 7.35
CA LEU A 16 8.39 1.39 6.91
C LEU A 16 9.05 0.14 7.53
N THR A 17 8.23 -0.76 8.05
CA THR A 17 8.68 -2.11 8.43
C THR A 17 9.01 -2.93 7.19
N ARG A 18 9.81 -3.99 7.34
CA ARG A 18 10.17 -4.91 6.25
C ARG A 18 8.95 -5.36 5.43
N ASN A 19 7.87 -5.76 6.10
CA ASN A 19 6.67 -6.27 5.42
C ASN A 19 5.93 -5.17 4.64
N GLN A 20 5.92 -3.93 5.14
CA GLN A 20 5.34 -2.81 4.43
C GLN A 20 6.17 -2.43 3.20
N LEU A 21 7.50 -2.40 3.33
CA LEU A 21 8.41 -2.19 2.19
C LEU A 21 8.20 -3.23 1.09
N LEU A 22 8.15 -4.52 1.46
CA LEU A 22 7.98 -5.59 0.49
C LEU A 22 6.64 -5.50 -0.24
N VAL A 23 5.55 -5.23 0.48
CA VAL A 23 4.21 -5.05 -0.13
C VAL A 23 4.17 -3.83 -1.03
N LEU A 24 4.75 -2.71 -0.60
CA LEU A 24 4.82 -1.50 -1.42
C LEU A 24 5.64 -1.73 -2.70
N ASN A 25 6.80 -2.38 -2.58
CA ASN A 25 7.65 -2.71 -3.72
C ASN A 25 6.96 -3.65 -4.71
N ALA A 26 6.21 -4.65 -4.23
CA ALA A 26 5.44 -5.53 -5.10
C ALA A 26 4.39 -4.75 -5.92
N LEU A 27 3.71 -3.80 -5.29
CA LEU A 27 2.72 -2.94 -5.96
C LEU A 27 3.37 -1.99 -6.97
N VAL A 28 4.50 -1.38 -6.63
CA VAL A 28 5.28 -0.52 -7.54
C VAL A 28 5.78 -1.31 -8.74
N ALA A 29 6.36 -2.49 -8.50
CA ALA A 29 6.91 -3.35 -9.55
C ALA A 29 5.82 -3.88 -10.51
N ALA A 30 4.61 -4.13 -10.00
CA ALA A 30 3.49 -4.58 -10.82
C ALA A 30 2.96 -3.51 -11.78
N GLY A 31 3.15 -2.22 -11.48
CA GLY A 31 2.69 -1.11 -12.32
C GLY A 31 1.17 -1.02 -12.51
N GLY A 32 0.39 -1.77 -11.72
CA GLY A 32 -1.06 -1.87 -11.85
C GLY A 32 -1.73 -2.57 -10.66
N PRO A 33 -3.07 -2.74 -10.68
CA PRO A 33 -3.81 -3.31 -9.55
C PRO A 33 -3.43 -4.76 -9.25
N LEU A 34 -3.08 -5.03 -8.00
CA LEU A 34 -2.91 -6.39 -7.48
C LEU A 34 -3.92 -6.70 -6.37
N SER A 35 -4.46 -7.92 -6.39
CA SER A 35 -5.22 -8.44 -5.25
C SER A 35 -4.28 -8.78 -4.09
N ALA A 36 -4.81 -8.82 -2.85
CA ALA A 36 -4.03 -9.23 -1.69
C ALA A 36 -3.43 -10.65 -1.83
N TYR A 37 -4.13 -11.53 -2.54
CA TYR A 37 -3.63 -12.88 -2.85
C TYR A 37 -2.51 -12.85 -3.90
N GLY A 38 -2.61 -11.99 -4.91
CA GLY A 38 -1.53 -11.80 -5.88
C GLY A 38 -0.25 -11.26 -5.23
N ILE A 39 -0.38 -10.30 -4.30
CA ILE A 39 0.74 -9.81 -3.50
C ILE A 39 1.31 -10.92 -2.62
N LEU A 40 0.47 -11.71 -1.95
CA LEU A 40 0.91 -12.83 -1.13
C LEU A 40 1.72 -13.84 -1.95
N ASP A 41 1.27 -14.16 -3.16
CA ASP A 41 1.92 -15.12 -4.05
C ASP A 41 3.34 -14.66 -4.41
N GLN A 42 3.49 -13.39 -4.80
CA GLN A 42 4.80 -12.79 -5.11
C GLN A 42 5.75 -12.73 -3.90
N LEU A 43 5.21 -12.60 -2.69
CA LEU A 43 6.01 -12.46 -1.47
C LEU A 43 6.19 -13.78 -0.68
N ARG A 44 5.78 -14.92 -1.24
CA ARG A 44 5.98 -16.25 -0.61
C ARG A 44 7.45 -16.52 -0.31
N GLU A 45 8.33 -16.26 -1.28
CA GLU A 45 9.77 -16.47 -1.17
C GLU A 45 10.41 -15.50 -0.17
N GLU A 46 9.78 -14.35 0.07
CA GLU A 46 10.18 -13.35 1.05
C GLU A 46 9.68 -13.64 2.49
N GLY A 47 9.02 -14.78 2.69
CA GLY A 47 8.59 -15.28 3.99
C GLY A 47 7.13 -14.99 4.35
N PHE A 48 6.32 -14.47 3.44
CA PHE A 48 4.89 -14.33 3.68
C PHE A 48 4.19 -15.69 3.60
N ARG A 49 3.39 -16.00 4.62
CA ARG A 49 2.71 -17.29 4.75
C ARG A 49 1.19 -17.19 4.76
N ALA A 50 0.65 -16.06 5.20
CA ALA A 50 -0.79 -15.88 5.37
C ALA A 50 -1.28 -14.55 4.77
N PRO A 51 -2.50 -14.53 4.18
CA PRO A 51 -3.11 -13.29 3.67
C PRO A 51 -3.15 -12.16 4.71
N LEU A 52 -3.38 -12.50 5.99
CA LEU A 52 -3.43 -11.52 7.09
C LEU A 52 -2.14 -10.68 7.20
N GLN A 53 -0.97 -11.23 6.87
CA GLN A 53 0.28 -10.47 6.89
C GLN A 53 0.29 -9.38 5.81
N VAL A 54 -0.26 -9.67 4.64
CA VAL A 54 -0.43 -8.71 3.55
C VAL A 54 -1.44 -7.64 3.94
N TYR A 55 -2.63 -8.03 4.44
CA TYR A 55 -3.66 -7.08 4.86
C TYR A 55 -3.17 -6.12 5.96
N ARG A 56 -2.40 -6.59 6.94
CA ARG A 56 -1.81 -5.72 7.98
C ARG A 56 -0.82 -4.70 7.42
N ALA A 57 -0.02 -5.08 6.43
CA ALA A 57 0.88 -4.15 5.75
C ALA A 57 0.11 -3.14 4.91
N LEU A 58 -0.88 -3.61 4.13
CA LEU A 58 -1.74 -2.78 3.31
C LEU A 58 -2.52 -1.75 4.14
N GLU A 59 -3.08 -2.13 5.29
CA GLU A 59 -3.80 -1.21 6.18
C GLU A 59 -2.93 -0.02 6.56
N LYS A 60 -1.68 -0.26 6.96
CA LYS A 60 -0.73 0.81 7.31
C LYS A 60 -0.29 1.64 6.12
N LEU A 61 -0.08 1.02 4.95
CA LEU A 61 0.28 1.75 3.75
C LEU A 61 -0.86 2.63 3.22
N VAL A 62 -2.11 2.18 3.37
CA VAL A 62 -3.31 2.96 3.04
C VAL A 62 -3.47 4.13 4.01
N ASP A 63 -3.32 3.88 5.31
CA ASP A 63 -3.37 4.91 6.37
C ASP A 63 -2.30 6.01 6.15
N GLN A 64 -1.12 5.62 5.66
CA GLN A 64 -0.03 6.53 5.28
C GLN A 64 -0.17 7.15 3.88
N GLY A 65 -1.23 6.85 3.11
CA GLY A 65 -1.44 7.38 1.77
C GLY A 65 -0.48 6.84 0.69
N LYS A 66 0.30 5.78 0.97
CA LYS A 66 1.26 5.17 0.04
C LYS A 66 0.62 4.15 -0.90
N VAL A 67 -0.56 3.63 -0.56
CA VAL A 67 -1.31 2.65 -1.35
C VAL A 67 -2.79 3.06 -1.41
N HIS A 68 -3.43 2.86 -2.55
CA HIS A 68 -4.88 3.03 -2.70
C HIS A 68 -5.57 1.68 -2.90
N ARG A 69 -6.74 1.51 -2.29
CA ARG A 69 -7.61 0.36 -2.52
C ARG A 69 -8.64 0.68 -3.61
N LEU A 70 -8.76 -0.23 -4.58
CA LEU A 70 -9.76 -0.20 -5.62
C LEU A 70 -10.87 -1.18 -5.25
N GLU A 71 -11.90 -0.69 -4.55
CA GLU A 71 -12.99 -1.51 -3.99
C GLU A 71 -13.67 -2.38 -5.05
N SER A 72 -13.98 -1.83 -6.22
CA SER A 72 -14.67 -2.56 -7.30
C SER A 72 -13.87 -3.74 -7.87
N LEU A 73 -12.54 -3.72 -7.72
CA LEU A 73 -11.64 -4.78 -8.20
C LEU A 73 -11.11 -5.66 -7.06
N ASN A 74 -11.43 -5.35 -5.81
CA ASN A 74 -10.80 -5.95 -4.63
C ASN A 74 -9.26 -5.97 -4.72
N ALA A 75 -8.69 -4.87 -5.24
CA ALA A 75 -7.28 -4.75 -5.56
C ALA A 75 -6.65 -3.49 -4.96
N PHE A 76 -5.33 -3.39 -5.04
CA PHE A 76 -4.52 -2.33 -4.47
C PHE A 76 -3.53 -1.82 -5.52
N VAL A 77 -3.22 -0.52 -5.46
CA VAL A 77 -2.20 0.13 -6.31
C VAL A 77 -1.27 0.97 -5.44
N ALA A 78 0.01 1.05 -5.80
CA ALA A 78 0.90 2.04 -5.20
C ALA A 78 0.42 3.46 -5.58
N CYS A 79 0.56 4.40 -4.66
CA CYS A 79 0.26 5.80 -4.94
C CYS A 79 1.26 6.35 -5.96
N SER A 80 0.76 7.02 -7.00
CA SER A 80 1.58 7.61 -8.06
C SER A 80 1.83 9.11 -7.88
N HIS A 81 1.47 9.70 -6.73
CA HIS A 81 1.73 11.12 -6.49
C HIS A 81 3.18 11.32 -6.02
N PRO A 82 4.04 12.00 -6.80
CA PRO A 82 5.18 12.69 -6.22
C PRO A 82 4.60 13.84 -5.38
N GLY A 83 4.78 13.77 -4.06
CA GLY A 83 4.61 14.95 -3.20
C GLY A 83 5.66 16.01 -3.52
#